data_AF-A0A4Y1R6P3-F1
#
_entry.id   AF-A0A4Y1R6P3-F1
#
_cell.length_a   1.000
_cell.length_b   1.000
_cell.length_c   1.000
_cell.angle_alpha   90.00
_cell.angle_beta   90.00
_cell.angle_gamma   90.00
#
_symmetry.space_group_name_H-M   'P 1'
#
loop_
_entity.id
_entity.type
_entity.pdbx_description
1 polymer ?
#
loop_
_entity_poly.entity_id
_entity_poly.type
_entity_poly.pdbx_seq_one_letter_code
_entity_poly.pdbx_strand_id
1 'polypeptide(L)'
;MGSMDEEFTSVEPPSLVDLCINTAIDNIRHLGDVGETELYFLERILPHCTVDQLRHVEKSTKGRDLSPITDNLWRKLYQKEFGIERTNLVIERMKKKKVSFRWNQLYEAKLREVDEAENKVADRLKSLYQKEDARTFTSPHPSKPNNRKQSRQVRICTKVPPSSNKRSFGNGPGYNVTAKSNLMKKSKIDFLKSHEVRNLAAMKKIRSRRVTVPLL
;
A
#
# COMPACT_ATOMS: atom_id res chain seq x y z
N MET A 1 -38.36 10.73 -37.06
CA MET A 1 -38.26 9.27 -37.26
C MET A 1 -36.83 8.88 -36.97
N GLY A 2 -36.54 8.41 -35.76
CA GLY A 2 -35.21 7.87 -35.42
C GLY A 2 -35.25 6.36 -35.64
N SER A 3 -34.38 5.85 -36.51
CA SER A 3 -34.12 4.42 -36.66
C SER A 3 -33.42 3.92 -35.41
N MET A 4 -34.08 3.02 -34.69
CA MET A 4 -33.42 2.17 -33.69
C MET A 4 -33.03 0.89 -34.40
N ASP A 5 -31.83 0.87 -34.94
CA ASP A 5 -31.18 -0.38 -35.35
C ASP A 5 -30.67 -1.05 -34.07
N GLU A 6 -31.55 -1.81 -33.39
CA GLU A 6 -31.13 -2.79 -32.39
C GLU A 6 -30.43 -3.94 -33.13
N GLU A 7 -29.12 -3.82 -33.23
CA GLU A 7 -28.22 -4.86 -33.70
C GLU A 7 -28.20 -6.00 -32.66
N PHE A 8 -29.19 -6.89 -32.75
CA PHE A 8 -29.27 -8.10 -31.95
C PHE A 8 -28.16 -9.04 -32.43
N THR A 9 -26.96 -8.95 -31.82
CA THR A 9 -25.87 -9.88 -32.09
C THR A 9 -26.37 -11.29 -31.76
N SER A 10 -26.61 -12.11 -32.78
CA SER A 10 -27.02 -13.51 -32.60
C SER A 10 -25.91 -14.24 -31.87
N VAL A 11 -26.13 -14.54 -30.59
CA VAL A 11 -25.20 -15.35 -29.80
C VAL A 11 -25.33 -16.78 -30.29
N GLU A 12 -24.38 -17.23 -31.10
CA GLU A 12 -24.26 -18.63 -31.47
C GLU A 12 -24.07 -19.48 -30.19
N PRO A 13 -24.73 -20.65 -30.10
CA PRO A 13 -24.56 -21.52 -28.95
C PRO A 13 -23.10 -21.97 -28.85
N PRO A 14 -22.51 -22.01 -27.64
CA PRO A 14 -21.12 -22.38 -27.46
C PRO A 14 -20.87 -23.80 -27.96
N SER A 15 -19.69 -24.04 -28.52
CA SER A 15 -19.27 -25.37 -28.92
C SER A 15 -19.15 -26.29 -27.69
N LEU A 16 -19.19 -27.61 -27.92
CA LEU A 16 -18.95 -28.59 -26.85
C LEU A 16 -17.58 -28.35 -26.18
N VAL A 17 -16.57 -28.00 -26.96
CA VAL A 17 -15.22 -27.68 -26.46
C VAL A 17 -15.26 -26.49 -25.51
N ASP A 18 -15.96 -25.42 -25.89
CA ASP A 18 -16.06 -24.22 -25.06
C ASP A 18 -16.83 -24.50 -23.76
N LEU A 19 -17.90 -25.31 -23.83
CA LEU A 19 -18.62 -25.77 -22.64
C LEU A 19 -17.70 -26.57 -21.69
N CYS A 20 -16.89 -27.48 -22.21
CA CYS A 20 -15.94 -28.24 -21.40
C CYS A 20 -14.87 -27.35 -20.75
N ILE A 21 -14.32 -26.39 -21.50
CA ILE A 21 -13.33 -25.44 -20.98
C ILE A 21 -13.93 -24.56 -19.90
N ASN A 22 -15.12 -24.00 -20.13
CA ASN A 22 -15.81 -23.17 -19.15
C ASN A 22 -16.13 -23.96 -17.88
N THR A 23 -16.60 -25.20 -18.03
CA THR A 23 -16.86 -26.09 -16.90
C THR A 23 -15.57 -26.37 -16.10
N ALA A 24 -14.44 -26.55 -16.78
CA ALA A 24 -13.14 -26.74 -16.12
C ALA A 24 -12.67 -25.48 -15.39
N ILE A 25 -12.91 -24.29 -15.96
CA ILE A 25 -12.63 -23.00 -15.32
C ILE A 25 -13.50 -22.79 -14.08
N ASP A 26 -14.80 -23.10 -14.17
CA ASP A 26 -15.72 -22.97 -13.03
C ASP A 26 -15.35 -23.90 -11.86
N ASN A 27 -14.72 -25.04 -12.19
CA ASN A 27 -14.31 -26.06 -11.23
C ASN A 27 -12.79 -26.10 -11.00
N ILE A 28 -12.08 -25.01 -11.30
CA ILE A 28 -10.60 -24.96 -11.29
C ILE A 28 -9.96 -25.32 -9.95
N ARG A 29 -10.70 -25.12 -8.84
CA ARG A 29 -10.29 -25.53 -7.48
C ARG A 29 -10.12 -27.04 -7.30
N HIS A 30 -10.71 -27.84 -8.19
CA HIS A 30 -10.60 -29.31 -8.21
C HIS A 30 -9.60 -29.80 -9.25
N LEU A 31 -8.98 -28.89 -10.01
CA LEU A 31 -7.99 -29.23 -11.01
C LEU A 31 -6.69 -29.66 -10.34
N GLY A 32 -6.27 -30.90 -10.58
CA GLY A 32 -5.07 -31.52 -10.02
C GLY A 32 -4.11 -31.95 -11.12
N ASP A 33 -3.92 -33.26 -11.26
CA ASP A 33 -3.14 -33.84 -12.35
C ASP A 33 -3.88 -33.69 -13.69
N VAL A 34 -3.22 -33.10 -14.68
CA VAL A 34 -3.79 -32.87 -16.03
C VAL A 34 -3.39 -33.95 -17.05
N GLY A 35 -2.61 -34.96 -16.65
CA GLY A 35 -2.26 -36.12 -17.48
C GLY A 35 -1.78 -35.72 -18.88
N GLU A 36 -2.38 -36.31 -19.90
CA GLU A 36 -2.06 -36.10 -21.33
C GLU A 36 -2.92 -35.02 -22.03
N THR A 37 -3.74 -34.26 -21.28
CA THR A 37 -4.64 -33.23 -21.83
C THR A 37 -3.93 -32.29 -22.80
N GLU A 38 -4.44 -32.05 -24.00
CA GLU A 38 -3.74 -31.22 -24.98
C GLU A 38 -3.36 -29.82 -24.45
N LEU A 39 -2.18 -29.35 -24.85
CA LEU A 39 -1.63 -28.05 -24.42
C LEU A 39 -2.58 -26.88 -24.71
N TYR A 40 -3.28 -26.93 -25.85
CA TYR A 40 -4.27 -25.92 -26.25
C TYR A 40 -5.38 -25.71 -25.21
N PHE A 41 -5.90 -26.79 -24.60
CA PHE A 41 -6.92 -26.65 -23.55
C PHE A 41 -6.31 -26.05 -22.27
N LEU A 42 -5.11 -26.48 -21.91
CA LEU A 42 -4.40 -25.96 -20.74
C LEU A 42 -4.06 -24.47 -20.89
N GLU A 43 -3.72 -24.01 -22.09
CA GLU A 43 -3.51 -22.59 -22.40
C GLU A 43 -4.76 -21.73 -22.16
N ARG A 44 -5.95 -22.32 -22.28
CA ARG A 44 -7.22 -21.63 -22.02
C ARG A 44 -7.67 -21.73 -20.57
N ILE A 45 -7.40 -22.84 -19.89
CA ILE A 45 -7.85 -23.10 -18.51
C ILE A 45 -6.88 -22.51 -17.47
N LEU A 46 -5.58 -22.80 -17.59
CA LEU A 46 -4.58 -22.43 -16.58
C LEU A 46 -4.40 -20.92 -16.32
N PRO A 47 -4.65 -19.99 -17.26
CA PRO A 47 -4.59 -18.56 -16.96
C PRO A 47 -5.57 -18.10 -15.87
N HIS A 48 -6.62 -18.88 -15.60
CA HIS A 48 -7.61 -18.59 -14.57
C HIS A 48 -7.22 -19.14 -13.18
N CYS A 49 -6.14 -19.93 -13.10
CA CYS A 49 -5.65 -20.45 -11.82
C CYS A 49 -5.13 -19.33 -10.92
N THR A 50 -5.39 -19.45 -9.62
CA THR A 50 -4.61 -18.74 -8.59
C THR A 50 -3.20 -19.33 -8.51
N VAL A 51 -2.29 -18.63 -7.82
CA VAL A 51 -0.92 -19.11 -7.58
C VAL A 51 -0.91 -20.51 -6.98
N ASP A 52 -1.72 -20.74 -5.94
CA ASP A 52 -1.74 -22.01 -5.22
C ASP A 52 -2.32 -23.14 -6.07
N GLN A 53 -3.34 -22.83 -6.89
CA GLN A 53 -3.90 -23.79 -7.85
C GLN A 53 -2.89 -24.16 -8.92
N LEU A 54 -2.21 -23.18 -9.52
CA LEU A 54 -1.19 -23.43 -10.54
C LEU A 54 -0.03 -24.25 -9.96
N ARG A 55 0.39 -23.94 -8.73
CA ARG A 55 1.41 -24.70 -7.99
C ARG A 55 0.95 -26.13 -7.72
N HIS A 56 -0.31 -26.30 -7.34
CA HIS A 56 -0.88 -27.62 -7.09
C HIS A 56 -0.89 -28.47 -8.36
N VAL A 57 -1.34 -27.92 -9.49
CA VAL A 57 -1.34 -28.60 -10.79
C VAL A 57 0.08 -29.04 -11.19
N GLU A 58 1.08 -28.15 -11.08
CA GLU A 58 2.47 -28.50 -11.38
C GLU A 58 3.05 -29.59 -10.47
N LYS A 59 2.64 -29.63 -9.19
CA LYS A 59 3.11 -30.64 -8.23
C LYS A 59 2.39 -31.99 -8.41
N SER A 60 1.11 -31.95 -8.77
CA SER A 60 0.26 -33.13 -8.91
C SER A 60 0.51 -33.84 -10.25
N THR A 61 0.82 -33.11 -11.31
CA THR A 61 1.11 -33.68 -12.63
C THR A 61 2.49 -34.32 -12.67
N LYS A 62 2.55 -35.64 -12.89
CA LYS A 62 3.82 -36.40 -12.95
C LYS A 62 4.10 -36.85 -14.38
N GLY A 63 5.37 -36.81 -14.78
CA GLY A 63 5.82 -37.36 -16.06
C GLY A 63 5.59 -36.46 -17.28
N ARG A 64 5.09 -35.23 -17.09
CA ARG A 64 4.87 -34.26 -18.18
C ARG A 64 5.45 -32.89 -17.82
N ASP A 65 6.13 -32.26 -18.78
CA ASP A 65 6.62 -30.90 -18.60
C ASP A 65 5.56 -29.88 -19.03
N LEU A 66 4.99 -29.15 -18.05
CA LEU A 66 4.02 -28.08 -18.28
C LEU A 66 4.68 -26.71 -18.53
N SER A 67 6.01 -26.63 -18.41
CA SER A 67 6.79 -25.40 -18.55
C SER A 67 6.48 -24.56 -19.80
N PRO A 68 6.19 -25.12 -20.99
CA PRO A 68 5.89 -24.31 -22.18
C PRO A 68 4.72 -23.34 -21.97
N ILE A 69 3.74 -23.73 -21.14
CA ILE A 69 2.57 -22.91 -20.84
C ILE A 69 2.78 -22.18 -19.51
N THR A 70 3.19 -22.92 -18.47
CA THR A 70 3.16 -22.41 -17.10
C THR A 70 4.24 -21.38 -16.82
N ASP A 71 5.40 -21.44 -17.48
CA ASP A 71 6.50 -20.51 -17.21
C ASP A 71 6.11 -19.04 -17.51
N ASN A 72 5.34 -18.82 -18.58
CA ASN A 72 4.79 -17.50 -18.90
C ASN A 72 3.71 -17.08 -17.88
N LEU A 73 2.87 -18.02 -17.42
CA LEU A 73 1.87 -17.76 -16.38
C LEU A 73 2.53 -17.36 -15.06
N TRP A 74 3.56 -18.08 -14.63
CA TRP A 74 4.36 -17.75 -13.46
C TRP A 74 5.01 -16.38 -13.56
N ARG A 75 5.52 -16.00 -14.74
CA ARG A 75 6.03 -14.65 -14.98
C ARG A 75 4.95 -13.59 -14.79
N LYS A 76 3.74 -13.80 -15.33
CA LYS A 76 2.61 -12.87 -15.18
C LYS A 76 2.16 -12.77 -13.72
N LEU A 77 2.12 -13.88 -12.99
CA LEU A 77 1.80 -13.92 -11.56
C LEU A 77 2.85 -13.16 -10.74
N TYR A 78 4.13 -13.41 -10.99
CA TYR A 78 5.23 -12.68 -10.35
C TYR A 78 5.13 -11.17 -10.59
N GLN A 79 4.83 -10.76 -11.83
CA GLN A 79 4.62 -9.37 -12.18
C GLN A 79 3.40 -8.75 -11.48
N LYS A 80 2.31 -9.52 -11.35
CA LYS A 80 1.08 -9.08 -10.67
C LYS A 80 1.32 -8.84 -9.18
N GLU A 81 2.10 -9.69 -8.52
CA GLU A 81 2.31 -9.60 -7.07
C GLU A 81 3.47 -8.69 -6.65
N PHE A 82 4.59 -8.76 -7.36
CA PHE A 82 5.81 -8.01 -7.00
C PHE A 82 6.05 -6.77 -7.86
N GLY A 83 5.24 -6.60 -8.91
CA GLY A 83 5.32 -5.46 -9.82
C GLY A 83 6.29 -5.65 -10.99
N ILE A 84 6.13 -4.78 -11.98
CA ILE A 84 6.88 -4.80 -13.24
C ILE A 84 8.37 -4.52 -13.00
N GLU A 85 8.68 -3.55 -12.14
CA GLU A 85 10.06 -3.17 -11.83
C GLU A 85 10.89 -4.34 -11.30
N ARG A 86 10.33 -5.09 -10.33
CA ARG A 86 10.99 -6.27 -9.76
C ARG A 86 11.17 -7.36 -10.80
N THR A 87 10.18 -7.56 -11.66
CA THR A 87 10.24 -8.53 -12.76
C THR A 87 11.35 -8.19 -13.74
N ASN A 88 11.45 -6.92 -14.14
CA ASN A 88 12.50 -6.44 -15.04
C ASN A 88 13.89 -6.59 -14.42
N LEU A 89 14.05 -6.29 -13.13
CA LEU A 89 15.32 -6.49 -12.42
C LEU A 89 15.76 -7.96 -12.43
N VAL A 90 14.83 -8.91 -12.28
CA VAL A 90 15.14 -10.35 -12.36
C VAL A 90 15.59 -10.73 -13.77
N ILE A 91 14.87 -10.28 -14.80
CA ILE A 91 15.22 -10.51 -16.21
C ILE A 91 16.62 -9.94 -16.53
N GLU A 92 16.91 -8.73 -16.07
CA GLU A 92 18.23 -8.12 -16.27
C GLU A 92 19.34 -8.90 -15.58
N ARG A 93 19.11 -9.37 -14.35
CA ARG A 93 20.10 -10.18 -13.61
C ARG A 93 20.38 -11.50 -14.30
N MET A 94 19.34 -12.16 -14.82
CA MET A 94 19.45 -13.37 -15.63
C MET A 94 20.30 -13.14 -16.88
N LYS A 95 20.00 -12.07 -17.64
CA LYS A 95 20.76 -11.68 -18.83
C LYS A 95 22.23 -11.38 -18.49
N LYS A 96 22.49 -10.59 -17.45
CA LYS A 96 23.85 -10.23 -17.01
C LYS A 96 24.67 -11.46 -16.60
N LYS A 97 24.05 -12.42 -15.90
CA LYS A 97 24.71 -13.65 -15.45
C LYS A 97 24.69 -14.78 -16.48
N LYS A 98 24.02 -14.59 -17.63
CA LYS A 98 23.81 -15.61 -18.68
C LYS A 98 23.18 -16.91 -18.14
N VAL A 99 22.23 -16.78 -17.22
CA VAL A 99 21.50 -17.91 -16.65
C VAL A 99 20.01 -17.73 -16.87
N SER A 100 19.32 -18.83 -17.18
CA SER A 100 17.86 -18.90 -17.19
C SER A 100 17.40 -19.77 -16.03
N PHE A 101 16.38 -19.29 -15.32
CA PHE A 101 15.68 -20.07 -14.29
C PHE A 101 14.20 -20.04 -14.63
N ARG A 102 13.49 -21.09 -14.21
CA ARG A 102 12.03 -21.13 -14.33
C ARG A 102 11.40 -20.08 -13.43
N TRP A 103 10.33 -19.44 -13.88
CA TRP A 103 9.66 -18.38 -13.13
C TRP A 103 9.03 -18.89 -11.83
N ASN A 104 8.60 -20.16 -11.79
CA ASN A 104 8.12 -20.78 -10.56
C ASN A 104 9.20 -20.82 -9.46
N GLN A 105 10.43 -21.19 -9.78
CA GLN A 105 11.55 -21.24 -8.84
C GLN A 105 11.90 -19.85 -8.30
N LEU A 106 11.90 -18.84 -9.17
CA LEU A 106 12.12 -17.45 -8.79
C LEU A 106 11.03 -16.95 -7.83
N TYR A 107 9.78 -17.30 -8.14
CA TYR A 107 8.64 -16.94 -7.33
C TYR A 107 8.74 -17.59 -5.94
N GLU A 108 9.08 -18.88 -5.85
CA GLU A 108 9.30 -19.57 -4.58
C GLU A 108 10.48 -19.03 -3.77
N ALA A 109 11.57 -18.67 -4.43
CA ALA A 109 12.71 -18.03 -3.77
C ALA A 109 12.31 -16.66 -3.21
N LYS A 110 11.51 -15.90 -3.98
CA LYS A 110 11.05 -14.58 -3.55
C LYS A 110 10.10 -14.63 -2.36
N LEU A 111 9.18 -15.60 -2.33
CA LEU A 111 8.32 -15.83 -1.17
C LEU A 111 9.12 -16.12 0.09
N ARG A 112 10.12 -17.01 0.01
CA ARG A 112 11.01 -17.29 1.14
C ARG A 112 11.73 -16.05 1.66
N GLU A 113 12.21 -15.17 0.77
CA GLU A 113 12.82 -13.91 1.19
C GLU A 113 11.84 -13.00 1.96
N VAL A 114 10.57 -12.97 1.55
CA VAL A 114 9.52 -12.18 2.21
C VAL A 114 9.19 -12.77 3.57
N ASP A 115 8.95 -14.08 3.64
CA ASP A 115 8.64 -14.78 4.90
C ASP A 115 9.78 -14.62 5.92
N GLU A 116 11.04 -14.71 5.49
CA GLU A 116 12.19 -14.46 6.35
C GLU A 116 12.25 -13.02 6.87
N ALA A 117 11.92 -12.04 6.03
CA ALA A 117 11.89 -10.64 6.45
C ALA A 117 10.77 -10.38 7.45
N GLU A 118 9.59 -10.97 7.24
CA GLU A 118 8.46 -10.90 8.16
C GLU A 118 8.79 -11.54 9.51
N ASN A 119 9.38 -12.74 9.50
CA ASN A 119 9.81 -13.44 10.71
C ASN A 119 10.84 -12.63 11.50
N LYS A 120 11.82 -12.01 10.84
CA LYS A 120 12.81 -11.13 11.49
C LYS A 120 12.15 -9.92 12.16
N VAL A 121 11.13 -9.34 11.55
CA VAL A 121 10.37 -8.22 12.13
C VAL A 121 9.54 -8.70 13.32
N ALA A 122 8.87 -9.84 13.19
CA ALA A 122 8.08 -10.45 14.26
C ALA A 122 8.94 -10.79 15.49
N ASP A 123 10.11 -11.39 15.28
CA ASP A 123 11.08 -11.70 16.33
C ASP A 123 11.59 -10.43 17.03
N ARG A 124 11.91 -9.41 16.24
CA ARG A 124 12.30 -8.10 16.79
C ARG A 124 11.20 -7.53 17.66
N LEU A 125 9.94 -7.58 17.21
CA LEU A 125 8.79 -7.09 17.97
C LEU A 125 8.59 -7.89 19.26
N LYS A 126 8.62 -9.21 19.19
CA LYS A 126 8.53 -10.12 20.35
C LYS A 126 9.60 -9.81 21.40
N SER A 127 10.83 -9.58 20.95
CA SER A 127 11.94 -9.22 21.84
C SER A 127 11.74 -7.89 22.58
N LEU A 128 11.04 -6.92 21.96
CA LEU A 128 10.72 -5.64 22.59
C LEU A 128 9.66 -5.80 23.68
N TYR A 129 8.61 -6.59 23.44
CA TYR A 129 7.59 -6.88 24.46
C TYR A 129 8.17 -7.62 25.66
N GLN A 130 8.97 -8.67 25.42
CA GLN A 130 9.63 -9.41 26.51
C GLN A 130 10.54 -8.52 27.36
N LYS A 131 11.25 -7.56 26.75
CA LYS A 131 12.07 -6.58 27.48
C LYS A 131 11.23 -5.61 28.31
N GLU A 132 10.03 -5.23 27.85
CA GLU A 132 9.13 -4.39 28.64
C GLU A 132 8.51 -5.15 29.81
N ASP A 133 8.06 -6.39 29.59
CA ASP A 133 7.50 -7.24 30.64
C ASP A 133 8.54 -7.54 31.72
N ALA A 134 9.75 -7.95 31.34
CA ALA A 134 10.84 -8.18 32.28
C ALA A 134 11.16 -6.93 33.14
N ARG A 135 11.13 -5.73 32.54
CA ARG A 135 11.30 -4.46 33.29
C ARG A 135 10.18 -4.19 34.29
N THR A 136 8.96 -4.67 34.04
CA THR A 136 7.85 -4.51 35.00
C THR A 136 7.94 -5.48 36.17
N PHE A 137 8.52 -6.67 35.99
CA PHE A 137 8.66 -7.67 37.06
C PHE A 137 9.91 -7.48 37.94
N THR A 138 11.01 -6.94 37.41
CA THR A 138 12.28 -6.79 38.18
C THR A 138 12.36 -5.55 39.07
N SER A 139 11.24 -4.88 39.39
CA SER A 139 11.21 -3.71 40.27
C SER A 139 10.50 -4.05 41.60
N PRO A 140 11.22 -4.37 42.70
CA PRO A 140 10.62 -4.85 43.95
C PRO A 140 9.96 -3.77 44.82
N HIS A 141 9.99 -2.49 44.45
CA HIS A 141 9.46 -1.40 45.30
C HIS A 141 8.21 -0.75 44.68
N PRO A 142 7.07 -0.65 45.43
CA PRO A 142 5.82 -0.05 44.94
C PRO A 142 5.85 1.49 44.83
N SER A 143 7.03 2.12 44.84
CA SER A 143 7.17 3.58 44.93
C SER A 143 7.90 4.18 43.73
N LYS A 144 7.32 4.10 42.54
CA LYS A 144 7.32 5.15 41.50
C LYS A 144 6.62 4.63 40.23
N PRO A 145 5.48 5.20 39.81
CA PRO A 145 4.86 4.81 38.56
C PRO A 145 5.78 5.20 37.39
N ASN A 146 6.24 4.22 36.62
CA ASN A 146 7.03 4.45 35.41
C ASN A 146 6.18 5.27 34.42
N ASN A 147 6.58 6.54 34.23
CA ASN A 147 5.93 7.54 33.37
C ASN A 147 5.85 7.17 31.87
N ARG A 148 6.32 5.99 31.45
CA ARG A 148 6.39 5.60 30.03
C ARG A 148 5.05 5.11 29.48
N LYS A 149 4.22 4.45 30.31
CA LYS A 149 2.81 4.15 29.97
C LYS A 149 1.88 5.37 30.18
N GLN A 150 2.36 6.43 30.82
CA GLN A 150 1.58 7.65 31.11
C GLN A 150 1.61 8.72 30.00
N SER A 151 2.29 8.52 28.87
CA SER A 151 2.26 9.53 27.78
C SER A 151 0.85 9.74 27.20
N ARG A 152 -0.07 8.81 27.47
CA ARG A 152 -1.50 8.89 27.13
C ARG A 152 -2.41 9.13 28.33
N GLN A 153 -1.87 9.44 29.50
CA GLN A 153 -2.69 9.78 30.67
C GLN A 153 -2.91 11.29 30.69
N VAL A 154 -4.15 11.71 30.37
CA VAL A 154 -4.58 13.10 30.49
C VAL A 154 -4.43 13.52 31.95
N ARG A 155 -3.42 14.34 32.25
CA ARG A 155 -3.26 14.94 33.58
C ARG A 155 -4.34 16.01 33.73
N ILE A 156 -5.33 15.76 34.59
CA ILE A 156 -6.30 16.78 34.99
C ILE A 156 -5.53 17.86 35.75
N CYS A 157 -5.46 19.07 35.18
CA CYS A 157 -4.78 20.20 35.78
C CYS A 157 -5.65 20.74 36.94
N THR A 158 -5.18 20.59 38.18
CA THR A 158 -5.81 21.19 39.38
C THR A 158 -5.29 22.59 39.70
N LYS A 159 -4.40 23.13 38.86
CA LYS A 159 -3.82 24.47 39.06
C LYS A 159 -4.74 25.54 38.48
N VAL A 160 -5.41 26.29 39.36
CA VAL A 160 -6.02 27.58 39.02
C VAL A 160 -4.89 28.50 38.54
N PRO A 161 -5.00 29.15 37.36
CA PRO A 161 -3.94 30.00 36.86
C PRO A 161 -3.69 31.17 37.82
N PRO A 162 -2.41 31.56 38.06
CA PRO A 162 -2.10 32.68 38.94
C PRO A 162 -2.73 33.97 38.39
N SER A 163 -3.60 34.56 39.20
CA SER A 163 -4.12 35.91 39.05
C SER A 163 -3.01 36.90 39.38
N SER A 164 -2.24 37.32 38.37
CA SER A 164 -1.31 38.43 38.53
C SER A 164 -0.98 39.05 37.18
N ASN A 165 -1.51 40.26 36.98
CA ASN A 165 -1.12 41.17 35.92
C ASN A 165 0.34 41.59 36.11
N LYS A 166 1.24 41.11 35.24
CA LYS A 166 2.45 41.83 34.79
C LYS A 166 3.11 41.05 33.66
N ARG A 167 2.94 41.49 32.42
CA ARG A 167 3.82 41.11 31.31
C ARG A 167 4.34 42.39 30.65
N SER A 168 5.56 42.76 31.01
CA SER A 168 6.40 43.63 30.19
C SER A 168 6.79 42.84 28.94
N PHE A 169 6.49 43.37 27.76
CA PHE A 169 6.77 42.73 26.48
C PHE A 169 7.74 43.63 25.71
N GLY A 170 8.98 43.15 25.56
CA GLY A 170 9.95 43.74 24.65
C GLY A 170 9.45 43.63 23.20
N ASN A 171 9.44 44.77 22.52
CA ASN A 171 9.10 44.90 21.12
C ASN A 171 10.22 44.31 20.25
N GLY A 172 9.91 43.24 19.51
CA GLY A 172 10.71 42.78 18.37
C GLY A 172 9.79 42.66 17.15
N PRO A 173 10.23 43.00 15.93
CA PRO A 173 9.37 43.06 14.75
C PRO A 173 9.10 41.64 14.24
N GLY A 174 8.07 41.01 14.82
CA GLY A 174 7.56 39.71 14.41
C GLY A 174 6.05 39.77 14.32
N TYR A 175 5.49 39.06 13.34
CA TYR A 175 4.06 38.79 13.18
C TYR A 175 3.39 38.61 14.56
N ASN A 176 2.54 39.56 14.96
CA ASN A 176 1.98 39.55 16.30
C ASN A 176 0.80 38.58 16.34
N VAL A 177 1.09 37.31 16.65
CA VAL A 177 0.08 36.25 16.66
C VAL A 177 -0.25 35.85 18.10
N THR A 178 -1.35 36.38 18.62
CA THR A 178 -1.90 35.98 19.93
C THR A 178 -2.54 34.59 19.80
N ALA A 179 -1.79 33.54 20.14
CA ALA A 179 -2.32 32.18 20.24
C ALA A 179 -1.79 31.44 21.48
N LYS A 180 -2.64 30.61 22.09
CA LYS A 180 -2.41 30.01 23.41
C LYS A 180 -1.39 28.86 23.43
N SER A 181 -1.03 28.26 22.28
CA SER A 181 -0.08 27.13 22.20
C SER A 181 0.94 27.30 21.06
N ASN A 182 2.14 26.74 21.22
CA ASN A 182 3.25 26.89 20.26
C ASN A 182 2.92 26.32 18.87
N LEU A 183 2.17 25.22 18.81
CA LEU A 183 1.71 24.64 17.55
C LEU A 183 0.75 25.60 16.83
N MET A 184 -0.26 26.11 17.52
CA MET A 184 -1.24 27.05 16.96
C MET A 184 -0.59 28.37 16.51
N LYS A 185 0.43 28.84 17.25
CA LYS A 185 1.24 29.99 16.82
C LYS A 185 1.91 29.70 15.49
N LYS A 186 2.65 28.59 15.40
CA LYS A 186 3.37 28.20 14.17
C LYS A 186 2.41 28.05 12.99
N SER A 187 1.29 27.34 13.16
CA SER A 187 0.29 27.17 12.09
C SER A 187 -0.28 28.49 11.60
N LYS A 188 -0.59 29.44 12.50
CA LYS A 188 -1.06 30.78 12.11
C LYS A 188 0.00 31.60 11.38
N ILE A 189 1.27 31.47 11.79
CA ILE A 189 2.39 32.14 11.14
C ILE A 189 2.61 31.60 9.72
N ASP A 190 2.60 30.27 9.58
CA ASP A 190 2.77 29.59 8.30
C ASP A 190 1.61 29.91 7.36
N PHE A 191 0.38 29.98 7.89
CA PHE A 191 -0.79 30.45 7.14
C PHE A 191 -0.63 31.90 6.66
N LEU A 192 -0.21 32.83 7.53
CA LEU A 192 0.03 34.23 7.16
C LEU A 192 1.16 34.40 6.11
N LYS A 193 2.14 33.48 6.10
CA LYS A 193 3.23 33.45 5.11
C LYS A 193 2.89 32.68 3.83
N SER A 194 1.75 31.98 3.78
CA SER A 194 1.35 31.16 2.63
C SER A 194 1.24 31.99 1.35
N HIS A 195 1.35 31.29 0.21
CA HIS A 195 1.24 31.93 -1.10
C HIS A 195 -0.19 32.44 -1.36
N GLU A 196 -1.20 31.73 -0.87
CA GLU A 196 -2.62 32.06 -1.00
C GLU A 196 -2.96 33.40 -0.32
N VAL A 197 -2.52 33.62 0.91
CA VAL A 197 -2.75 34.87 1.65
C VAL A 197 -2.06 36.06 0.96
N ARG A 198 -0.86 35.85 0.42
CA ARG A 198 -0.15 36.86 -0.37
C ARG A 198 -0.89 37.22 -1.66
N ASN A 199 -1.44 36.22 -2.35
CA ASN A 199 -2.22 36.43 -3.57
C ASN A 199 -3.54 37.16 -3.28
N LEU A 200 -4.24 36.81 -2.20
CA LEU A 200 -5.45 37.51 -1.77
C LEU A 200 -5.18 38.99 -1.41
N ALA A 201 -4.08 39.27 -0.70
CA ALA A 201 -3.69 40.63 -0.37
C ALA A 201 -3.35 41.45 -1.62
N ALA A 202 -2.63 40.86 -2.58
CA ALA A 202 -2.32 41.49 -3.86
C ALA A 202 -3.59 41.81 -4.67
N MET A 203 -4.53 40.86 -4.73
CA MET A 203 -5.82 41.04 -5.41
C MET A 203 -6.67 42.14 -4.76
N LYS A 204 -6.68 42.22 -3.41
CA LYS A 204 -7.39 43.27 -2.67
C LYS A 204 -6.80 44.66 -2.93
N LYS A 205 -5.47 44.79 -3.04
CA LYS A 205 -4.77 46.04 -3.39
C LYS A 205 -5.07 46.51 -4.81
N ILE A 206 -5.21 45.59 -5.76
CA ILE A 206 -5.61 45.92 -7.14
C ILE A 206 -7.08 46.37 -7.16
N ARG A 207 -7.95 45.71 -6.38
CA ARG A 207 -9.36 46.09 -6.25
C ARG A 207 -9.54 47.49 -5.67
N SER A 208 -8.81 47.86 -4.62
CA SER A 208 -8.89 49.21 -4.04
C SER A 208 -8.29 50.30 -4.95
N ARG A 209 -7.32 49.97 -5.81
CA ARG A 209 -6.80 50.91 -6.83
C ARG A 209 -7.77 51.19 -7.98
N ARG A 210 -8.70 50.27 -8.28
CA ARG A 210 -9.71 50.45 -9.34
C ARG A 210 -10.92 51.28 -8.91
N VAL A 211 -11.08 51.58 -7.61
CA VAL A 211 -12.21 52.37 -7.07
C VAL A 211 -11.86 53.85 -6.91
N THR A 212 -10.59 54.25 -7.05
CA THR A 212 -10.16 55.65 -7.03
C THR A 212 -9.84 56.11 -8.45
N VAL A 213 -10.88 56.26 -9.26
CA VAL A 213 -10.82 57.11 -10.46
C VAL A 213 -11.26 58.50 -10.00
N PRO A 214 -10.42 59.54 -10.08
CA PRO A 214 -10.89 60.89 -9.81
C PRO A 214 -11.88 61.29 -10.92
N LEU A 215 -13.11 61.61 -10.54
CA LEU A 215 -14.00 62.38 -11.39
C LEU A 215 -13.53 63.84 -11.29
N LEU A 216 -13.11 64.38 -12.44
CA LEU A 216 -12.87 65.79 -12.81
C LEU A 216 -12.46 66.76 -11.69
#